data_AF-A0A7S4SLI5-F1
#
_entry.id   AF-A0A7S4SLI5-F1
#
_cell.length_a   1.000
_cell.length_b   1.000
_cell.length_c   1.000
_cell.angle_alpha   90.00
_cell.angle_beta   90.00
_cell.angle_gamma   90.00
#
_symmetry.space_group_name_H-M   'P 1'
#
loop_
_entity.id
_entity.type
_entity.pdbx_description
1 polymer ?
#
loop_
_entity_poly.entity_id
_entity_poly.type
_entity_poly.pdbx_seq_one_letter_code
_entity_poly.pdbx_strand_id
1 'polypeptide(L)'
;MAQAILAQAVQLQDFEGGSVHRWLLEGISASAMALPMKTKTTVMKKPGAKGVKALKATRARRLRVARGRMAKSQVVKGTKDKTAGGLKASDIVLNRNGKLVSKKRSAVSSSLPWPRAVAAARKALGLTGFVLINRGPEGKALYAKVKALLAA
;
A
#
# COMPACT_ATOMS: atom_id res chain seq x y z
N MET A 1 -19.88 -19.81 -44.73
CA MET A 1 -18.67 -18.98 -44.50
C MET A 1 -18.94 -17.65 -43.77
N ALA A 2 -20.19 -17.30 -43.42
CA ALA A 2 -20.50 -16.08 -42.67
C ALA A 2 -20.64 -16.28 -41.13
N GLN A 3 -20.55 -17.51 -40.62
CA GLN A 3 -20.65 -17.80 -39.19
C GLN A 3 -19.28 -17.91 -38.47
N ALA A 4 -18.16 -17.81 -39.19
CA ALA A 4 -16.82 -17.95 -38.61
C ALA A 4 -16.19 -16.61 -38.15
N ILE A 5 -16.78 -15.46 -38.48
CA ILE A 5 -16.26 -14.14 -38.08
C ILE A 5 -16.91 -13.63 -36.79
N LEU A 6 -18.09 -14.17 -36.42
CA LEU A 6 -18.82 -13.75 -35.21
C LEU A 6 -18.31 -14.40 -33.91
N ALA A 7 -17.42 -15.39 -33.96
CA ALA A 7 -16.87 -16.05 -32.77
C ALA A 7 -15.58 -15.38 -32.23
N GLN A 8 -14.91 -14.50 -33.00
CA GLN A 8 -13.70 -13.80 -32.56
C GLN A 8 -14.01 -12.49 -31.78
N ALA A 9 -15.27 -12.06 -31.71
CA ALA A 9 -15.67 -10.78 -31.14
C ALA A 9 -16.11 -10.83 -29.65
N VAL A 10 -16.06 -12.01 -29.01
CA VAL A 10 -16.48 -12.22 -27.60
C VAL A 10 -15.29 -12.37 -26.64
N GLN A 11 -14.06 -12.10 -27.09
CA GLN A 11 -12.84 -12.24 -26.27
C GLN A 11 -12.01 -10.95 -26.18
N LEU A 12 -12.66 -9.84 -25.79
CA LEU A 12 -11.98 -8.65 -25.22
C LEU A 12 -12.81 -8.01 -24.09
N GLN A 13 -13.35 -8.85 -23.21
CA GLN A 13 -13.71 -8.45 -21.85
C GLN A 13 -12.85 -9.29 -20.92
N ASP A 14 -12.22 -8.62 -19.96
CA ASP A 14 -11.28 -9.11 -18.93
C ASP A 14 -9.81 -8.71 -19.14
N PHE A 15 -9.57 -7.39 -19.26
CA PHE A 15 -8.31 -6.79 -18.79
C PHE A 15 -8.45 -6.44 -17.29
N GLU A 16 -8.68 -7.48 -16.49
CA GLU A 16 -8.42 -7.49 -15.05
C GLU A 16 -6.90 -7.59 -14.85
N GLY A 17 -6.27 -6.48 -14.48
CA GLY A 17 -4.90 -6.44 -13.98
C GLY A 17 -4.18 -5.15 -14.37
N GLY A 18 -3.51 -4.43 -13.49
CA GLY A 18 -3.16 -4.64 -12.10
C GLY A 18 -2.53 -3.31 -11.67
N SER A 19 -2.83 -2.80 -10.48
CA SER A 19 -2.11 -3.25 -9.29
C SER A 19 -0.62 -3.39 -9.58
N VAL A 20 0.05 -2.25 -9.53
CA VAL A 20 1.50 -1.99 -9.65
C VAL A 20 2.35 -2.67 -8.55
N HIS A 21 2.01 -3.90 -8.16
CA HIS A 21 2.67 -4.63 -7.06
C HIS A 21 3.18 -6.03 -7.43
N ARG A 22 3.16 -6.43 -8.72
CA ARG A 22 3.60 -7.77 -9.16
C ARG A 22 4.98 -7.83 -9.84
N TRP A 23 5.85 -6.86 -9.57
CA TRP A 23 7.21 -6.78 -10.15
C TRP A 23 8.36 -7.04 -9.17
N LEU A 24 8.11 -7.61 -7.99
CA LEU A 24 9.19 -7.92 -7.05
C LEU A 24 9.03 -9.22 -6.23
N LEU A 25 8.16 -10.16 -6.59
CA LEU A 25 8.03 -11.39 -5.78
C LEU A 25 7.63 -12.66 -6.54
N GLU A 26 8.04 -12.80 -7.81
CA GLU A 26 8.07 -14.10 -8.48
C GLU A 26 9.50 -14.35 -8.95
N GLY A 27 10.27 -15.08 -8.15
CA GLY A 27 11.65 -15.37 -8.44
C GLY A 27 12.42 -15.68 -7.17
N ILE A 28 12.15 -16.85 -6.60
CA ILE A 28 13.03 -17.77 -5.85
C ILE A 28 12.09 -18.69 -5.07
N SER A 29 11.71 -19.81 -5.69
CA SER A 29 11.22 -20.97 -4.96
C SER A 29 11.76 -22.25 -5.62
N ALA A 30 12.56 -22.95 -4.81
CA ALA A 30 12.77 -24.39 -4.79
C ALA A 30 13.36 -25.12 -6.00
N SER A 31 14.63 -25.54 -5.86
CA SER A 31 15.12 -26.87 -6.23
C SER A 31 16.41 -27.10 -5.42
N ALA A 32 16.43 -27.84 -4.30
CA ALA A 32 16.40 -29.30 -4.18
C ALA A 32 17.36 -29.99 -5.17
N MET A 33 18.59 -30.31 -4.74
CA MET A 33 19.29 -31.61 -4.89
C MET A 33 20.82 -31.50 -4.73
N ALA A 34 21.41 -32.61 -4.27
CA ALA A 34 22.81 -33.03 -4.33
C ALA A 34 23.79 -32.58 -3.21
N LEU A 35 23.95 -33.50 -2.26
CA LEU A 35 25.13 -33.72 -1.41
C LEU A 35 26.41 -33.82 -2.27
N PRO A 36 27.57 -33.42 -1.71
CA PRO A 36 28.62 -34.43 -1.56
C PRO A 36 29.21 -34.48 -0.14
N MET A 37 29.18 -35.69 0.42
CA MET A 37 29.84 -36.09 1.65
C MET A 37 31.36 -35.92 1.53
N LYS A 38 32.03 -35.40 2.56
CA LYS A 38 33.45 -35.65 2.84
C LYS A 38 33.68 -35.74 4.34
N THR A 39 33.87 -36.97 4.78
CA THR A 39 34.29 -37.41 6.11
C THR A 39 35.79 -37.18 6.34
N LYS A 40 36.17 -36.82 7.57
CA LYS A 40 37.31 -37.33 8.39
C LYS A 40 37.56 -36.38 9.58
N THR A 41 37.16 -36.76 10.81
CA THR A 41 38.02 -37.30 11.91
C THR A 41 39.08 -36.27 12.36
N THR A 42 39.18 -35.75 13.60
CA THR A 42 39.47 -36.44 14.88
C THR A 42 39.57 -35.42 16.06
N VAL A 43 39.06 -35.78 17.25
CA VAL A 43 39.76 -35.75 18.58
C VAL A 43 39.96 -34.42 19.39
N MET A 44 39.39 -34.47 20.62
CA MET A 44 39.79 -33.88 21.94
C MET A 44 39.67 -32.38 22.31
N LYS A 45 38.65 -32.10 23.15
CA LYS A 45 38.71 -31.67 24.58
C LYS A 45 39.79 -30.65 25.03
N LYS A 46 39.35 -29.46 25.49
CA LYS A 46 39.60 -28.92 26.85
C LYS A 46 38.73 -27.68 27.19
N PRO A 47 38.22 -27.53 28.43
CA PRO A 47 37.51 -26.34 28.90
C PRO A 47 38.48 -25.32 29.52
N GLY A 48 38.30 -24.02 29.26
CA GLY A 48 39.06 -23.01 29.98
C GLY A 48 38.87 -21.57 29.53
N ALA A 49 38.84 -20.70 30.54
CA ALA A 49 39.13 -19.27 30.53
C ALA A 49 38.00 -18.25 30.23
N LYS A 50 37.37 -17.83 31.36
CA LYS A 50 37.27 -16.45 31.88
C LYS A 50 36.89 -15.28 30.95
N GLY A 51 35.89 -14.53 31.41
CA GLY A 51 35.67 -13.11 31.10
C GLY A 51 34.74 -12.93 29.90
N VAL A 52 33.55 -12.35 30.01
CA VAL A 52 33.17 -11.14 30.74
C VAL A 52 31.70 -11.23 31.12
N LYS A 53 31.35 -10.59 32.24
CA LYS A 53 29.96 -10.31 32.62
C LYS A 53 29.30 -9.54 31.48
N ALA A 54 28.57 -10.23 30.60
CA ALA A 54 27.54 -9.59 29.80
C ALA A 54 26.42 -9.25 30.77
N LEU A 55 26.49 -8.05 31.36
CA LEU A 55 25.36 -7.42 32.00
C LEU A 55 24.22 -7.55 30.99
N LYS A 56 23.21 -8.37 31.30
CA LYS A 56 21.92 -8.33 30.61
C LYS A 56 21.49 -6.88 30.74
N ALA A 57 21.69 -6.10 29.68
CA ALA A 57 21.13 -4.77 29.56
C ALA A 57 19.64 -4.96 29.82
N THR A 58 19.19 -4.49 30.98
CA THR A 58 17.78 -4.41 31.30
C THR A 58 17.16 -3.67 30.13
N ARG A 59 16.37 -4.39 29.33
CA ARG A 59 15.77 -3.89 28.09
C ARG A 59 15.13 -2.56 28.44
N ALA A 60 15.78 -1.47 28.03
CA ALA A 60 15.40 -0.13 28.46
C ALA A 60 13.90 0.00 28.28
N ARG A 61 13.18 0.38 29.34
CA ARG A 61 11.73 0.39 29.38
C ARG A 61 11.22 1.07 28.10
N ARG A 62 10.60 0.28 27.22
CA ARG A 62 10.19 0.76 25.91
C ARG A 62 9.26 1.95 26.13
N LEU A 63 9.65 3.13 25.64
CA LEU A 63 8.81 4.31 25.74
C LEU A 63 7.52 4.04 24.97
N ARG A 64 6.43 3.80 25.70
CA ARG A 64 5.12 3.41 25.13
C ARG A 64 4.54 4.47 24.20
N VAL A 65 4.90 5.74 24.44
CA VAL A 65 4.39 6.90 23.70
C VAL A 65 5.44 7.48 22.74
N ALA A 66 5.08 7.57 21.47
CA ALA A 66 5.87 8.20 20.42
C ALA A 66 5.66 9.72 20.41
N ARG A 67 6.74 10.46 20.58
CA ARG A 67 6.83 11.91 20.51
C ARG A 67 7.81 12.33 19.40
N GLY A 68 7.67 13.55 18.91
CA GLY A 68 8.52 14.13 17.87
C GLY A 68 8.07 13.87 16.43
N ARG A 69 8.85 14.35 15.47
CA ARG A 69 8.54 14.33 14.02
C ARG A 69 8.25 12.94 13.46
N MET A 70 8.96 11.93 13.94
CA MET A 70 8.87 10.54 13.47
C MET A 70 7.89 9.67 14.28
N ALA A 71 7.01 10.28 15.10
CA ALA A 71 6.16 9.54 16.01
C ALA A 71 5.29 8.48 15.31
N LYS A 72 4.64 8.84 14.19
CA LYS A 72 3.80 7.91 13.42
C LYS A 72 4.61 6.78 12.79
N SER A 73 5.82 7.07 12.32
CA SER A 73 6.72 6.04 11.75
C SER A 73 7.19 5.06 12.82
N GLN A 74 7.52 5.53 14.03
CA GLN A 74 7.91 4.67 15.15
C GLN A 74 6.78 3.74 15.61
N VAL A 75 5.53 4.19 15.51
CA VAL A 75 4.36 3.37 15.85
C VAL A 75 4.09 2.31 14.79
N VAL A 76 4.18 2.66 13.50
CA VAL A 76 4.00 1.68 12.40
C VAL A 76 5.14 0.66 12.35
N LYS A 77 6.38 1.07 12.64
CA LYS A 77 7.53 0.16 12.83
C LYS A 77 7.41 -0.70 14.10
N GLY A 78 6.40 -0.43 14.93
CA GLY A 78 6.17 -1.15 16.17
C GLY A 78 7.17 -0.84 17.27
N THR A 79 8.07 0.15 17.12
CA THR A 79 9.05 0.58 18.15
C THR A 79 8.37 1.16 19.38
N LYS A 80 7.16 1.69 19.21
CA LYS A 80 6.32 2.30 20.26
C LYS A 80 4.85 1.92 20.05
N ASP A 81 4.08 1.91 21.12
CA ASP A 81 2.71 1.39 21.10
C ASP A 81 1.70 2.41 20.54
N LYS A 82 1.86 3.68 20.90
CA LYS A 82 0.92 4.76 20.58
C LYS A 82 1.63 6.10 20.38
N THR A 83 1.05 6.98 19.58
CA THR A 83 1.53 8.38 19.46
C THR A 83 1.08 9.22 20.66
N ALA A 84 1.64 10.42 20.83
CA ALA A 84 1.19 11.39 21.84
C ALA A 84 -0.32 11.70 21.77
N GLY A 85 -0.91 11.66 20.57
CA GLY A 85 -2.35 11.82 20.34
C GLY A 85 -3.15 10.52 20.40
N GLY A 86 -2.60 9.43 20.95
CA GLY A 86 -3.30 8.18 21.18
C GLY A 86 -3.46 7.25 19.97
N LEU A 87 -3.00 7.64 18.77
CA LEU A 87 -3.09 6.79 17.57
C LEU A 87 -2.21 5.54 17.70
N LYS A 88 -2.80 4.36 17.43
CA LYS A 88 -2.11 3.08 17.30
C LYS A 88 -1.73 2.81 15.84
N ALA A 89 -0.94 1.76 15.61
CA ALA A 89 -0.55 1.34 14.25
C ALA A 89 -1.76 1.00 13.38
N SER A 90 -2.82 0.43 13.96
CA SER A 90 -4.09 0.12 13.28
C SER A 90 -4.79 1.34 12.69
N ASP A 91 -4.56 2.52 13.25
CA ASP A 91 -5.26 3.75 12.89
C ASP A 91 -4.47 4.61 11.91
N ILE A 92 -3.27 4.17 11.53
CA ILE A 92 -2.34 4.90 10.67
C ILE A 92 -2.28 4.18 9.31
N VAL A 93 -2.34 4.96 8.24
CA VAL A 93 -2.23 4.50 6.85
C VAL A 93 -1.23 5.35 6.08
N LEU A 94 -0.60 4.73 5.08
CA LEU A 94 0.26 5.43 4.13
C LEU A 94 -0.61 6.08 3.06
N ASN A 95 -0.42 7.38 2.82
CA ASN A 95 -1.04 8.05 1.69
C ASN A 95 -0.19 7.87 0.40
N ARG A 96 -0.73 8.27 -0.75
CA ARG A 96 -0.02 8.20 -2.04
C ARG A 96 1.31 8.97 -2.06
N ASN A 97 1.44 10.02 -1.24
CA ASN A 97 2.66 10.82 -1.12
C ASN A 97 3.67 10.24 -0.10
N GLY A 98 3.48 9.00 0.38
CA GLY A 98 4.37 8.34 1.35
C GLY A 98 4.28 8.87 2.78
N LYS A 99 3.33 9.76 3.08
CA LYS A 99 3.10 10.30 4.43
C LYS A 99 2.19 9.37 5.23
N LEU A 100 2.56 9.17 6.49
CA LEU A 100 1.73 8.45 7.46
C LEU A 100 0.65 9.37 8.05
N VAL A 101 -0.60 9.05 7.75
CA VAL A 101 -1.79 9.84 8.12
C VAL A 101 -2.76 8.94 8.89
N SER A 102 -3.67 9.51 9.70
CA SER A 102 -4.70 8.72 10.36
C SER A 102 -5.77 8.27 9.36
N LYS A 103 -6.32 7.06 9.55
CA LYS A 103 -7.43 6.50 8.75
C LYS A 103 -8.61 7.46 8.69
N LYS A 104 -8.97 8.06 9.84
CA LYS A 104 -10.02 9.08 9.92
C LYS A 104 -9.79 10.25 8.96
N ARG A 105 -8.56 10.79 8.92
CA ARG A 105 -8.23 11.90 8.02
C ARG A 105 -8.21 11.46 6.55
N SER A 106 -7.78 10.23 6.27
CA SER A 106 -7.84 9.68 4.92
C SER A 106 -9.30 9.55 4.42
N ALA A 107 -10.20 9.08 5.28
CA ALA A 107 -11.61 8.89 4.95
C ALA A 107 -12.30 10.21 4.55
N VAL A 108 -12.01 11.30 5.27
CA VAL A 108 -12.57 12.63 4.98
C VAL A 108 -12.20 13.09 3.57
N SER A 109 -10.96 12.88 3.13
CA SER A 109 -10.56 13.27 1.77
C SER A 109 -11.20 12.43 0.68
N SER A 110 -11.51 11.16 0.95
CA SER A 110 -12.16 10.27 -0.01
C SER A 110 -13.68 10.43 -0.08
N SER A 111 -14.30 10.99 0.96
CA SER A 111 -15.76 11.11 1.06
C SER A 111 -16.31 12.45 0.54
N LEU A 112 -15.47 13.29 -0.09
CA LEU A 112 -15.95 14.55 -0.63
C LEU A 112 -16.90 14.29 -1.81
N PRO A 113 -18.15 14.78 -1.76
CA PRO A 113 -19.18 14.42 -2.73
C PRO A 113 -18.90 15.01 -4.12
N TRP A 114 -18.41 16.25 -4.18
CA TRP A 114 -18.17 16.94 -5.44
C TRP A 114 -17.07 16.29 -6.32
N PRO A 115 -15.85 16.02 -5.82
CA PRO A 115 -14.83 15.33 -6.63
C PRO A 115 -15.26 13.94 -7.11
N ARG A 116 -16.05 13.20 -6.31
CA ARG A 116 -16.60 11.90 -6.68
C ARG A 116 -17.57 12.03 -7.85
N ALA A 117 -18.49 12.99 -7.78
CA ALA A 117 -19.44 13.28 -8.86
C ALA A 117 -18.71 13.76 -10.14
N VAL A 118 -17.69 14.61 -10.02
CA VAL A 118 -16.86 15.05 -11.15
C VAL A 118 -16.15 13.86 -11.81
N ALA A 119 -15.58 12.94 -11.03
CA ALA A 119 -14.94 11.76 -11.59
C ALA A 119 -15.92 10.85 -12.35
N ALA A 120 -17.14 10.68 -11.84
CA ALA A 120 -18.20 9.93 -12.51
C ALA A 120 -18.68 10.63 -13.80
N ALA A 121 -18.93 11.94 -13.74
CA ALA A 121 -19.36 12.72 -14.90
C ALA A 121 -18.31 12.75 -16.02
N ARG A 122 -17.02 12.84 -15.67
CA ARG A 122 -15.92 12.78 -16.65
C ARG A 122 -15.84 11.44 -17.35
N LYS A 123 -16.04 10.33 -16.63
CA LYS A 123 -16.11 8.98 -17.22
C LYS A 123 -17.30 8.85 -18.17
N ALA A 124 -18.46 9.38 -17.79
CA ALA A 124 -19.67 9.34 -18.62
C ALA A 124 -19.63 10.24 -19.87
N LEU A 125 -18.73 11.22 -19.92
CA LEU A 125 -18.54 12.12 -21.07
C LEU A 125 -17.27 11.83 -21.87
N GLY A 126 -16.38 10.93 -21.40
CA GLY A 126 -15.13 10.61 -22.09
C GLY A 126 -14.12 11.76 -22.17
N LEU A 127 -14.20 12.76 -21.27
CA LEU A 127 -13.36 13.98 -21.36
C LEU A 127 -11.92 13.73 -20.91
N THR A 128 -10.99 13.74 -21.86
CA THR A 128 -9.54 13.65 -21.64
C THR A 128 -8.90 15.03 -21.47
N GLY A 129 -7.88 15.12 -20.62
CA GLY A 129 -7.17 16.39 -20.36
C GLY A 129 -7.86 17.28 -19.33
N PHE A 130 -7.60 18.58 -19.42
CA PHE A 130 -8.14 19.59 -18.52
C PHE A 130 -9.34 20.29 -19.18
N VAL A 131 -10.47 20.37 -18.46
CA VAL A 131 -11.67 21.07 -18.91
C VAL A 131 -12.05 22.11 -17.87
N LEU A 132 -12.24 23.35 -18.31
CA LEU A 132 -12.66 24.45 -17.45
C LEU A 132 -14.14 24.27 -17.05
N ILE A 133 -14.44 24.32 -15.75
CA ILE A 133 -15.81 24.12 -15.27
C ILE A 133 -16.69 25.32 -15.69
N ASN A 134 -17.89 25.06 -16.21
CA ASN A 134 -18.89 26.06 -16.60
C ASN A 134 -18.46 27.04 -17.73
N ARG A 135 -17.40 26.71 -18.48
CA ARG A 135 -16.98 27.45 -19.67
C ARG A 135 -16.80 26.50 -20.86
N GLY A 136 -17.08 27.01 -22.06
CA GLY A 136 -17.17 26.18 -23.26
C GLY A 136 -18.36 25.21 -23.25
N PRO A 137 -18.58 24.48 -24.36
CA PRO A 137 -19.66 23.50 -24.46
C PRO A 137 -19.46 22.32 -23.50
N GLU A 138 -18.23 21.79 -23.41
CA GLU A 138 -17.89 20.64 -22.58
C GLU A 138 -17.97 20.94 -21.08
N GLY A 139 -17.50 22.11 -20.64
CA GLY A 139 -17.49 22.51 -19.24
C GLY A 139 -18.90 22.78 -18.67
N LYS A 140 -19.81 23.31 -19.49
CA LYS A 140 -21.23 23.44 -19.15
C LYS A 140 -21.91 22.08 -19.01
N ALA A 141 -21.65 21.17 -19.96
CA ALA A 141 -22.17 19.81 -19.92
C ALA A 141 -21.69 19.01 -18.69
N LEU A 142 -20.41 19.14 -18.34
CA LEU A 142 -19.83 18.54 -17.13
C LEU A 142 -20.53 19.08 -15.89
N TYR A 143 -20.67 20.40 -15.75
CA TYR A 143 -21.29 21.02 -14.58
C TYR A 143 -22.74 20.57 -14.38
N ALA A 144 -23.53 20.52 -15.46
CA ALA A 144 -24.91 20.04 -15.41
C ALA A 144 -25.00 18.58 -14.92
N LYS A 145 -24.17 17.68 -15.46
CA LYS A 145 -24.14 16.27 -15.01
C LYS A 145 -23.68 16.12 -13.56
N VAL A 146 -22.67 16.88 -13.14
CA VAL A 146 -22.19 16.84 -11.75
C VAL A 146 -23.27 17.30 -10.78
N LYS A 147 -24.00 18.38 -11.11
CA LYS A 147 -25.10 18.87 -10.29
C LYS A 147 -26.24 17.84 -10.21
N ALA A 148 -26.55 17.15 -11.31
CA ALA A 148 -27.53 16.07 -11.33
C ALA A 148 -27.11 14.89 -10.44
N LEU A 149 -25.84 14.47 -10.49
CA LEU A 149 -25.30 13.38 -9.65
C LEU A 149 -25.16 13.74 -8.16
N LEU A 150 -25.16 15.03 -7.82
CA LEU A 150 -25.10 15.49 -6.43
C LEU A 150 -26.51 15.64 -5.83
N ALA A 151 -27.50 15.96 -6.67
CA ALA A 151 -28.90 16.06 -6.27
C ALA A 151 -29.58 14.68 -6.16
N ALA A 152 -29.05 13.67 -6.85
CA ALA A 152 -29.41 12.26 -6.72
C ALA A 152 -28.76 11.62 -5.49
#